data_AF-A0A8T5N6M0-F1
#
_entry.id   AF-A0A8T5N6M0-F1
#
_cell.length_a   1.000
_cell.length_b   1.000
_cell.length_c   1.000
_cell.angle_alpha   90.00
_cell.angle_beta   90.00
_cell.angle_gamma   90.00
#
_symmetry.space_group_name_H-M   'P 1'
#
loop_
_entity.id
_entity.type
_entity.pdbx_description
1 polymer ?
#
loop_
_entity_poly.entity_id
_entity_poly.type
_entity_poly.pdbx_seq_one_letter_code
_entity_poly.pdbx_strand_id
1 'polypeptide(L)'
;MTKKDSQSHQWVDEFPGAVTVCDMDGKVLEMNNRSAETFAKYGGAELIGKNLRDCHPPVARAKLDGLLASGEVNAYTVEKNGIRKLIYQAPWYKDGERMGMVEISLEIPGEMNHFKRG
;
A
#
# COMPACT_ATOMS: atom_id res chain seq x y z
N MET A 1 10.40 8.46 27.35
CA MET A 1 9.74 7.34 26.66
C MET A 1 10.41 7.19 25.30
N THR A 2 11.14 6.10 25.13
CA THR A 2 12.01 5.84 23.98
C THR A 2 11.18 5.77 22.69
N LYS A 3 11.49 6.64 21.72
CA LYS A 3 11.11 6.42 20.33
C LYS A 3 11.61 5.04 19.96
N LYS A 4 10.72 4.06 19.77
CA LYS A 4 11.09 2.81 19.12
C LYS A 4 11.46 3.21 17.70
N ASP A 5 12.73 3.07 17.36
CA ASP A 5 13.25 3.32 16.03
C ASP A 5 12.40 2.54 15.02
N SER A 6 11.49 3.24 14.33
CA SER A 6 11.02 2.80 13.02
C SER A 6 12.26 2.88 12.15
N GLN A 7 12.95 1.76 12.03
CA GLN A 7 14.07 1.64 11.13
C GLN A 7 13.46 1.69 9.73
N SER A 8 13.38 2.89 9.15
CA SER A 8 12.96 3.02 7.77
C SER A 8 13.95 2.22 6.94
N HIS A 9 13.43 1.29 6.15
CA HIS A 9 14.26 0.52 5.26
C HIS A 9 14.59 1.42 4.06
N GLN A 10 15.81 1.96 4.00
CA GLN A 10 16.22 2.91 2.94
C GLN A 10 15.91 2.41 1.52
N TRP A 11 15.95 1.10 1.29
CA TRP A 11 15.60 0.53 -0.02
C TRP A 11 14.14 0.77 -0.42
N VAL A 12 13.22 0.90 0.54
CA VAL A 12 11.79 1.16 0.30
C VAL A 12 11.59 2.57 -0.23
N ASP A 13 12.38 3.54 0.26
CA ASP A 13 12.29 4.94 -0.12
C ASP A 13 12.56 5.13 -1.62
N GLU A 14 13.53 4.40 -2.17
CA GLU A 14 13.89 4.46 -3.60
C GLU A 14 13.27 3.32 -4.44
N PHE A 15 12.45 2.46 -3.82
CA PHE A 15 11.74 1.41 -4.56
C PHE A 15 10.83 2.05 -5.64
N PRO A 16 10.90 1.61 -6.92
CA PRO A 16 10.17 2.26 -8.00
C PRO A 16 8.65 2.06 -7.94
N GLY A 17 8.17 1.16 -7.08
CA GLY A 17 6.75 0.99 -6.77
C GLY A 17 6.29 1.89 -5.64
N ALA A 18 5.01 2.28 -5.66
CA ALA A 18 4.41 2.95 -4.50
C ALA A 18 4.11 1.91 -3.41
N VAL A 19 4.52 2.19 -2.18
CA VAL A 19 4.24 1.38 -0.99
C VAL A 19 3.53 2.26 0.03
N THR A 20 2.39 1.78 0.53
CA THR A 20 1.62 2.43 1.60
C THR A 20 1.26 1.39 2.66
N VAL A 21 1.48 1.71 3.93
CA VAL A 21 1.16 0.84 5.06
C VAL A 21 0.11 1.53 5.92
N CYS A 22 -0.91 0.79 6.34
CA CYS A 22 -1.87 1.25 7.34
C CYS A 22 -2.01 0.28 8.51
N ASP A 23 -2.51 0.78 9.64
CA ASP A 23 -2.88 -0.04 10.78
C ASP A 23 -4.26 -0.71 10.61
N MET A 24 -4.68 -1.48 11.62
CA MET A 24 -5.99 -2.12 11.68
C MET A 24 -7.17 -1.14 11.64
N ASP A 25 -6.95 0.11 12.07
CA ASP A 25 -7.92 1.19 11.98
C ASP A 25 -7.83 1.93 10.64
N GLY A 26 -7.02 1.47 9.69
CA GLY A 26 -6.86 2.10 8.37
C GLY A 26 -6.13 3.45 8.42
N LYS A 27 -5.45 3.79 9.52
CA LYS A 27 -4.59 4.96 9.62
C LYS A 27 -3.28 4.68 8.89
N VAL A 28 -2.87 5.60 8.01
CA VAL A 28 -1.61 5.48 7.28
C VAL A 28 -0.45 5.60 8.27
N LEU A 29 0.41 4.59 8.28
CA LEU A 29 1.61 4.54 9.11
C LEU A 29 2.85 4.97 8.32
N GLU A 30 2.97 4.50 7.08
CA GLU A 30 4.15 4.70 6.25
C GLU A 30 3.77 4.86 4.78
N MET A 31 4.53 5.69 4.07
CA MET A 31 4.47 5.87 2.63
C MET A 31 5.89 6.06 2.12
N ASN A 32 6.27 5.35 1.06
CA ASN A 32 7.56 5.60 0.41
C ASN A 32 7.50 6.81 -0.53
N ASN A 33 8.65 7.25 -1.06
CA ASN A 33 8.73 8.43 -1.93
C ASN A 33 7.79 8.30 -3.14
N ARG A 34 7.77 7.14 -3.81
CA ARG A 34 6.89 6.91 -4.96
C ARG A 34 5.40 7.00 -4.62
N SER A 35 4.99 6.52 -3.44
CA SER A 35 3.62 6.66 -2.97
C SER A 35 3.29 8.13 -2.67
N ALA A 36 4.16 8.83 -1.95
CA ALA A 36 3.99 10.25 -1.66
C ALA A 36 3.87 11.09 -2.95
N GLU A 37 4.70 10.83 -3.96
CA GLU A 37 4.60 11.46 -5.29
C GLU A 37 3.28 11.13 -6.00
N THR A 38 2.88 9.86 -6.01
CA THR A 38 1.64 9.39 -6.65
C THR A 38 0.42 10.10 -6.07
N PHE A 39 0.44 10.40 -4.77
CA PHE A 39 -0.63 11.07 -4.05
C PHE A 39 -0.33 12.54 -3.72
N ALA A 40 0.65 13.18 -4.37
CA ALA A 40 1.06 14.56 -4.07
C ALA A 40 -0.12 15.55 -4.14
N LYS A 41 -1.02 15.38 -5.11
CA LYS A 41 -2.23 16.20 -5.26
C LYS A 41 -3.27 16.04 -4.12
N TYR A 42 -3.09 15.04 -3.27
CA TYR A 42 -3.92 14.76 -2.09
C TYR A 42 -3.15 14.98 -0.77
N GLY A 43 -1.94 15.55 -0.82
CA GLY A 43 -1.10 15.83 0.35
C GLY A 43 0.18 15.00 0.43
N GLY A 44 0.33 13.96 -0.41
CA GLY A 44 1.55 13.13 -0.44
C GLY A 44 1.91 12.56 0.92
N ALA A 45 3.13 12.83 1.41
CA ALA A 45 3.59 12.36 2.72
C ALA A 45 2.76 12.90 3.91
N GLU A 46 2.02 13.99 3.75
CA GLU A 46 1.13 14.53 4.80
C GLU A 46 -0.09 13.63 5.06
N LEU A 47 -0.31 12.62 4.21
CA LEU A 47 -1.30 11.58 4.44
C LEU A 47 -0.89 10.62 5.56
N ILE A 48 0.40 10.56 5.93
CA ILE A 48 0.83 9.79 7.09
C ILE A 48 0.12 10.30 8.35
N GLY A 49 -0.52 9.38 9.06
CA GLY A 49 -1.36 9.66 10.21
C GLY A 49 -2.82 10.01 9.91
N LYS A 50 -3.20 10.16 8.64
CA LYS A 50 -4.61 10.30 8.22
C LYS A 50 -5.26 8.94 8.06
N ASN A 51 -6.60 8.90 8.10
CA ASN A 51 -7.34 7.66 7.91
C ASN A 51 -7.70 7.47 6.44
N LEU A 52 -7.42 6.29 5.90
CA LEU A 52 -7.78 5.94 4.53
C LEU A 52 -9.29 6.02 4.29
N ARG A 53 -10.13 5.86 5.31
CA ARG A 53 -11.58 5.99 5.17
C ARG A 53 -12.03 7.39 4.80
N ASP A 54 -11.28 8.41 5.17
CA ASP A 54 -11.58 9.81 4.83
C ASP A 54 -11.21 10.12 3.37
N CYS A 55 -10.27 9.35 2.81
CA CYS A 55 -9.77 9.54 1.45
C CYS A 55 -10.55 8.72 0.39
N HIS A 56 -11.35 7.75 0.82
CA HIS A 56 -11.99 6.78 -0.08
C HIS A 56 -13.49 7.05 -0.29
N PRO A 57 -14.01 6.84 -1.52
CA PRO A 57 -15.45 6.75 -1.74
C PRO A 57 -16.04 5.53 -0.99
N PRO A 58 -17.37 5.51 -0.72
CA PRO A 58 -18.00 4.46 0.09
C PRO A 58 -17.66 3.02 -0.33
N VAL A 59 -17.61 2.75 -1.64
CA VAL A 59 -17.27 1.42 -2.17
C VAL A 59 -15.85 1.00 -1.81
N ALA A 60 -14.89 1.92 -1.92
CA ALA A 60 -13.50 1.61 -1.60
C ALA A 60 -13.26 1.49 -0.09
N ARG A 61 -14.01 2.25 0.73
CA ARG A 61 -14.04 2.05 2.20
C ARG A 61 -14.49 0.65 2.57
N ALA A 62 -15.63 0.22 2.02
CA ALA A 62 -16.16 -1.12 2.30
C ALA A 62 -15.18 -2.23 1.88
N LYS A 63 -14.45 -2.03 0.76
CA LYS A 63 -13.40 -2.96 0.35
C LYS A 63 -12.23 -2.99 1.34
N LEU A 64 -11.73 -1.82 1.77
CA LEU A 64 -10.68 -1.72 2.78
C LEU A 64 -11.09 -2.42 4.08
N ASP A 65 -12.30 -2.16 4.57
CA ASP A 65 -12.83 -2.78 5.79
C ASP A 65 -12.92 -4.30 5.68
N GLY A 66 -13.38 -4.80 4.53
CA GLY A 66 -13.42 -6.23 4.24
C GLY A 66 -12.03 -6.88 4.27
N LEU A 67 -11.02 -6.23 3.67
CA LEU A 67 -9.65 -6.74 3.65
C LEU A 67 -8.98 -6.69 5.02
N LEU A 68 -9.18 -5.61 5.77
CA LEU A 68 -8.69 -5.52 7.16
C LEU A 68 -9.33 -6.60 8.04
N ALA A 69 -10.62 -6.86 7.87
CA ALA A 69 -11.32 -7.91 8.62
C ALA A 69 -10.81 -9.31 8.25
N SER A 70 -10.80 -9.65 6.95
CA SER A 70 -10.46 -10.99 6.48
C SER A 70 -8.97 -11.30 6.54
N GLY A 71 -8.10 -10.30 6.34
CA GLY A 71 -6.66 -10.50 6.17
C GLY A 71 -6.30 -11.21 4.87
N GLU A 72 -7.21 -11.23 3.90
CA GLU A 72 -6.95 -11.84 2.60
C GLU A 72 -6.05 -10.96 1.73
N VAL A 73 -5.29 -11.61 0.85
CA VAL A 73 -4.58 -10.92 -0.22
C VAL A 73 -5.58 -10.49 -1.29
N ASN A 74 -5.47 -9.25 -1.74
CA ASN A 74 -6.18 -8.75 -2.90
C ASN A 74 -5.16 -8.25 -3.94
N ALA A 75 -5.11 -8.94 -5.08
CA ALA A 75 -4.15 -8.65 -6.13
C ALA A 75 -4.86 -8.53 -7.49
N TYR A 76 -4.64 -7.42 -8.19
CA TYR A 76 -5.28 -7.16 -9.48
C TYR A 76 -4.49 -6.14 -10.29
N THR A 77 -4.74 -6.09 -11.60
CA THR A 77 -4.17 -5.04 -12.45
C THR A 77 -5.20 -3.97 -12.78
N VAL A 78 -4.75 -2.72 -12.91
CA VAL A 78 -5.55 -1.59 -13.39
C VAL A 78 -4.78 -0.87 -14.50
N GLU A 79 -5.49 -0.31 -15.47
CA GLU A 79 -4.89 0.56 -16.48
C GLU A 79 -5.44 1.97 -16.35
N LYS A 80 -4.55 2.96 -16.32
CA LYS A 80 -4.92 4.37 -16.24
C LYS A 80 -3.97 5.18 -17.11
N ASN A 81 -4.53 5.97 -18.03
CA ASN A 81 -3.76 6.77 -18.99
C ASN A 81 -2.73 5.95 -19.77
N GLY A 82 -3.09 4.72 -20.17
CA GLY A 82 -2.20 3.79 -20.89
C GLY A 82 -1.10 3.15 -20.04
N ILE A 83 -1.05 3.42 -18.73
CA ILE A 83 -0.09 2.81 -17.81
C ILE A 83 -0.80 1.67 -17.07
N ARG A 84 -0.32 0.44 -17.27
CA ARG A 84 -0.77 -0.74 -16.53
C ARG A 84 -0.05 -0.82 -15.18
N LYS A 85 -0.82 -1.04 -14.11
CA LYS A 85 -0.30 -1.19 -12.75
C LYS A 85 -0.79 -2.48 -12.13
N LEU A 86 0.09 -3.22 -11.45
CA LEU A 86 -0.29 -4.24 -10.47
C LEU A 86 -0.56 -3.55 -9.13
N ILE A 87 -1.72 -3.81 -8.55
CA ILE A 87 -2.06 -3.49 -7.17
C ILE A 87 -1.99 -4.78 -6.37
N TYR A 88 -1.20 -4.80 -5.31
CA TYR A 88 -1.06 -5.94 -4.42
C TYR A 88 -1.25 -5.48 -2.98
N GLN A 89 -2.35 -5.92 -2.38
CA GLN A 89 -2.72 -5.60 -1.00
C GLN A 89 -2.62 -6.88 -0.16
N ALA A 90 -1.89 -6.81 0.94
CA ALA A 90 -1.70 -7.95 1.83
C ALA A 90 -1.60 -7.51 3.30
N PRO A 91 -1.99 -8.36 4.26
CA PRO A 91 -1.78 -8.08 5.67
C PRO A 91 -0.30 -8.05 6.03
N TRP A 92 0.09 -7.18 6.96
CA TRP A 92 1.39 -7.24 7.61
C TRP A 92 1.26 -7.64 9.07
N TYR A 93 2.30 -8.28 9.58
CA TYR A 93 2.31 -8.88 10.91
C TYR A 93 3.51 -8.41 11.71
N LYS A 94 3.31 -8.35 13.03
CA LYS A 94 4.37 -8.17 14.01
C LYS A 94 4.18 -9.20 15.10
N ASP A 95 5.20 -10.02 15.35
CA ASP A 95 5.16 -11.07 16.37
C ASP A 95 3.96 -12.03 16.23
N GLY A 96 3.52 -12.29 14.99
CA GLY A 96 2.37 -13.15 14.68
C GLY A 96 1.01 -12.46 14.75
N GLU A 97 0.94 -11.22 15.23
CA GLU A 97 -0.28 -10.42 15.27
C GLU A 97 -0.43 -9.59 13.99
N ARG A 98 -1.63 -9.58 13.41
CA ARG A 98 -1.95 -8.77 12.23
C ARG A 98 -2.05 -7.32 12.65
N MET A 99 -1.25 -6.47 12.03
CA MET A 99 -1.16 -5.06 12.43
C MET A 99 -1.83 -4.09 11.45
N GLY A 100 -2.25 -4.59 10.28
CA GLY A 100 -2.98 -3.81 9.28
C GLY A 100 -2.72 -4.34 7.88
N MET A 101 -2.66 -3.45 6.89
CA MET A 101 -2.45 -3.81 5.48
C MET A 101 -1.29 -3.02 4.86
N VAL A 102 -0.60 -3.65 3.92
CA VAL A 102 0.33 -3.03 2.99
C VAL A 102 -0.31 -3.05 1.61
N GLU A 103 -0.28 -1.91 0.92
CA GLU A 103 -0.59 -1.81 -0.49
C GLU A 103 0.70 -1.51 -1.27
N ILE A 104 0.93 -2.27 -2.33
CA ILE A 104 1.98 -2.04 -3.30
C ILE A 104 1.34 -1.77 -4.67
N SER A 105 1.72 -0.65 -5.30
CA SER A 105 1.35 -0.33 -6.68
C SER A 105 2.60 -0.30 -7.56
N LEU A 106 2.68 -1.23 -8.51
CA LEU A 106 3.79 -1.37 -9.45
C LEU A 106 3.34 -1.04 -10.85
N GLU A 107 4.04 -0.15 -11.53
CA GLU A 107 3.92 -0.05 -12.99
C GLU A 107 4.53 -1.30 -13.61
N ILE A 108 3.78 -1.95 -14.50
CA ILE A 108 4.24 -3.15 -15.18
C ILE A 108 4.32 -2.88 -16.69
N PRO A 109 5.36 -3.39 -17.37
CA PRO A 109 5.48 -3.24 -18.81
C PRO A 109 4.33 -3.98 -19.51
N GLY A 110 4.00 -3.54 -20.73
CA GLY A 110 2.88 -4.09 -21.50
C GLY A 110 3.02 -5.60 -21.73
N GLU A 111 4.18 -6.02 -22.23
CA GLU A 111 4.57 -7.43 -22.28
C GLU A 111 5.47 -7.78 -21.09
N MET A 112 5.08 -8.82 -20.36
CA MET A 112 5.86 -9.40 -19.27
C MET A 112 6.09 -10.87 -19.52
N ASN A 113 7.33 -11.31 -19.35
CA ASN A 113 7.63 -12.73 -19.39
C ASN A 113 7.01 -13.44 -18.18
N HIS A 114 6.27 -14.52 -18.43
CA HIS A 114 5.77 -15.41 -17.39
C HIS A 114 6.53 -16.74 -17.46
N PHE A 115 7.36 -17.00 -16.45
CA PHE A 115 8.12 -18.23 -16.35
C PHE A 115 7.46 -19.17 -15.32
N LYS A 116 7.13 -20.40 -15.73
CA LYS A 116 6.75 -21.47 -14.81
C LYS A 116 8.01 -22.20 -14.37
N ARG A 117 8.33 -22.15 -13.07
CA ARG A 117 9.45 -22.88 -12.46
C ARG A 117 8.86 -23.73 -11.33
N GLY A 118 9.19 -25.03 -11.32
CA GLY A 118 8.68 -26.00 -10.35
C GLY A 118 9.40 -25.96 -9.02
#